data_AF-A0A2E4D9V1-F1
#
_entry.id   AF-A0A2E4D9V1-F1
#
_cell.length_a   1.000
_cell.length_b   1.000
_cell.length_c   1.000
_cell.angle_alpha   90.00
_cell.angle_beta   90.00
_cell.angle_gamma   90.00
#
_symmetry.space_group_name_H-M   'P 1'
#
loop_
_entity.id
_entity.type
_entity.pdbx_description
1 polymer ?
#
loop_
_entity_poly.entity_id
_entity_poly.type
_entity_poly.pdbx_seq_one_letter_code
_entity_poly.pdbx_strand_id
1 'polypeptide(L)'
;MNILKKIILFISKQYTSIGGQAVIEGVMMRSPNAFVVAVRKPDGKIRLRRDQWYGLSQKFPFMKKPFLRGVIMLLEAMANGIVSLNYSANIAMDEEQKEKALKKGKTEEEYEAEKKKAEKIDWATFFTIATSLAFGMGLFVFVPHAATEGLNQVFTLNWNLDGFMFHFVDGVIKACIFILYIWIIGFIPDIRRVFQYHGAEHKSISTFEAGEELIVENARKYPTLHPRCGTSFIFFVLFISIIIFSVLFTVITVGEGLPTIPKHIVAVLVKIACMFPVAGIAYEIIKFAGKNAGNPLCKALSFPGMMLQKLTTKEPDDTQLEIALASIKAVLFLEEKYKLKETDKKVLTLEEIDIENLAAIENTNTSLKDFLE
;
A
#
# COMPACT_ATOMS: atom_id res chain seq x y z
N MET A 1 -17.57 -33.55 6.45
CA MET A 1 -16.91 -32.60 5.51
C MET A 1 -15.41 -32.77 5.66
N ASN A 2 -14.76 -33.40 4.66
CA ASN A 2 -13.50 -34.15 4.85
C ASN A 2 -12.28 -33.29 5.22
N ILE A 3 -11.51 -33.77 6.20
CA ILE A 3 -10.18 -33.28 6.62
C ILE A 3 -9.25 -33.10 5.41
N LEU A 4 -9.36 -33.98 4.41
CA LEU A 4 -8.62 -33.89 3.15
C LEU A 4 -8.92 -32.60 2.37
N LYS A 5 -10.17 -32.10 2.39
CA LYS A 5 -10.56 -30.85 1.74
C LYS A 5 -10.02 -29.64 2.51
N LYS A 6 -9.97 -29.71 3.85
CA LYS A 6 -9.28 -28.72 4.69
C LYS A 6 -7.78 -28.73 4.45
N ILE A 7 -7.14 -29.90 4.35
CA ILE A 7 -5.71 -30.03 4.04
C ILE A 7 -5.39 -29.53 2.63
N ILE A 8 -6.21 -29.84 1.64
CA ILE A 8 -6.02 -29.33 0.26
C ILE A 8 -6.25 -27.82 0.20
N LEU A 9 -7.27 -27.27 0.88
CA LEU A 9 -7.44 -25.81 1.03
C LEU A 9 -6.23 -25.17 1.76
N PHE A 10 -5.71 -25.85 2.78
CA PHE A 10 -4.57 -25.38 3.57
C PHE A 10 -3.26 -25.40 2.77
N ILE A 11 -3.11 -26.35 1.84
CA ILE A 11 -1.95 -26.45 0.94
C ILE A 11 -2.05 -25.47 -0.24
N SER A 12 -3.27 -25.12 -0.69
CA SER A 12 -3.50 -24.07 -1.67
C SER A 12 -3.93 -22.76 -0.99
N LYS A 13 -2.98 -21.92 -0.57
CA LYS A 13 -3.33 -20.53 -0.24
C LYS A 13 -4.03 -19.90 -1.44
N GLN A 14 -5.31 -19.65 -1.28
CA GLN A 14 -6.20 -19.24 -2.35
C GLN A 14 -6.11 -17.72 -2.52
N TYR A 15 -5.88 -17.27 -3.75
CA TYR A 15 -5.74 -15.85 -4.06
C TYR A 15 -7.13 -15.19 -4.06
N THR A 16 -7.45 -14.43 -3.01
CA THR A 16 -8.65 -13.58 -3.00
C THR A 16 -8.38 -12.19 -3.61
N SER A 17 -9.35 -11.62 -4.30
CA SER A 17 -9.31 -10.23 -4.76
C SER A 17 -9.39 -9.19 -3.64
N ILE A 18 -9.47 -9.63 -2.37
CA ILE A 18 -9.48 -8.74 -1.20
C ILE A 18 -8.03 -8.39 -0.81
N GLY A 19 -7.82 -7.10 -0.52
CA GLY A 19 -6.58 -6.57 0.02
C GLY A 19 -6.86 -5.34 0.88
N GLY A 20 -5.86 -4.91 1.66
CA GLY A 20 -6.00 -3.74 2.50
C GLY A 20 -4.78 -2.83 2.52
N GLN A 21 -4.89 -1.76 3.31
CA GLN A 21 -3.82 -0.86 3.65
C GLN A 21 -4.00 -0.35 5.07
N ALA A 22 -2.94 -0.35 5.86
CA ALA A 22 -2.93 0.35 7.15
C ALA A 22 -3.03 1.86 6.95
N VAL A 23 -3.78 2.50 7.83
CA VAL A 23 -3.92 3.96 7.92
C VAL A 23 -3.74 4.39 9.38
N ILE A 24 -3.83 5.69 9.67
CA ILE A 24 -3.66 6.19 11.05
C ILE A 24 -4.84 5.70 11.89
N GLU A 25 -4.59 5.03 13.01
CA GLU A 25 -5.63 4.43 13.85
C GLU A 25 -6.61 3.49 13.13
N GLY A 26 -6.23 2.92 11.98
CA GLY A 26 -7.21 2.30 11.10
C GLY A 26 -6.69 1.32 10.07
N VAL A 27 -7.64 0.68 9.39
CA VAL A 27 -7.40 -0.20 8.26
C VAL A 27 -8.41 0.06 7.16
N MET A 28 -7.90 0.30 5.95
CA MET A 28 -8.67 0.29 4.72
C MET A 28 -8.70 -1.13 4.15
N MET A 29 -9.87 -1.60 3.75
CA MET A 29 -10.09 -2.86 3.04
C MET A 29 -10.80 -2.61 1.71
N ARG A 30 -10.36 -3.32 0.68
CA ARG A 30 -10.92 -3.27 -0.67
C ARG A 30 -11.29 -4.68 -1.11
N SER A 31 -12.53 -4.83 -1.56
CA SER A 31 -13.01 -5.97 -2.35
C SER A 31 -13.08 -5.56 -3.84
N PRO A 32 -13.50 -6.44 -4.77
CA PRO A 32 -13.63 -6.07 -6.18
C PRO A 32 -14.49 -4.83 -6.44
N ASN A 33 -15.59 -4.66 -5.72
CA ASN A 33 -16.62 -3.65 -5.99
C ASN A 33 -16.94 -2.77 -4.77
N ALA A 34 -16.30 -2.97 -3.62
CA ALA A 34 -16.50 -2.16 -2.44
C ALA A 34 -15.16 -1.76 -1.79
N PHE A 35 -15.25 -0.69 -1.01
CA PHE A 35 -14.13 -0.07 -0.33
C PHE A 35 -14.59 0.43 1.02
N VAL A 36 -13.89 0.04 2.08
CA VAL A 36 -14.19 0.45 3.45
C VAL A 36 -12.94 0.94 4.14
N VAL A 37 -13.05 2.04 4.88
CA VAL A 37 -12.03 2.48 5.84
C VAL A 37 -12.62 2.41 7.24
N ALA A 38 -11.99 1.63 8.12
CA ALA A 38 -12.33 1.59 9.54
C ALA A 38 -11.26 2.33 10.34
N VAL A 39 -11.66 3.29 11.18
CA VAL A 39 -10.76 4.10 12.00
C VAL A 39 -11.26 4.11 13.43
N ARG A 40 -10.36 3.90 14.40
CA ARG A 40 -10.64 4.09 15.81
C ARG A 40 -10.74 5.58 16.11
N LYS A 41 -11.87 6.01 16.65
CA LYS A 41 -12.05 7.37 17.16
C LYS A 41 -11.46 7.50 18.58
N PRO A 42 -11.08 8.71 19.03
CA PRO A 42 -10.57 8.91 20.38
C PRO A 42 -11.60 8.57 21.48
N ASP A 43 -12.90 8.76 21.20
CA ASP A 43 -14.02 8.29 22.04
C ASP A 43 -14.14 6.74 22.17
N GLY A 44 -13.30 5.97 21.45
CA GLY A 44 -13.27 4.52 21.49
C GLY A 44 -14.15 3.84 20.43
N LYS A 45 -15.04 4.56 19.74
CA LYS A 45 -15.90 3.99 18.69
C LYS A 45 -15.12 3.71 17.41
N ILE A 46 -15.72 2.95 16.51
CA ILE A 46 -15.17 2.67 15.19
C ILE A 46 -15.96 3.47 14.15
N ARG A 47 -15.28 4.39 13.47
CA ARG A 47 -15.83 5.08 12.30
C ARG A 47 -15.62 4.21 11.08
N LEU A 48 -16.71 3.86 10.40
CA LEU A 48 -16.67 3.18 9.11
C LEU A 48 -17.05 4.14 8.00
N ARG A 49 -16.16 4.34 7.04
CA ARG A 49 -16.47 4.94 5.75
C ARG A 49 -16.65 3.86 4.71
N ARG A 50 -17.86 3.74 4.16
CA ARG A 50 -18.29 2.71 3.23
C ARG A 50 -18.55 3.35 1.87
N ASP A 51 -17.92 2.84 0.82
CA ASP A 51 -18.17 3.31 -0.54
C ASP A 51 -18.16 2.14 -1.53
N GLN A 52 -18.87 2.33 -2.63
CA GLN A 52 -18.82 1.42 -3.76
C GLN A 52 -17.62 1.77 -4.64
N TRP A 53 -16.82 0.76 -4.96
CA TRP A 53 -15.62 0.91 -5.75
C TRP A 53 -15.90 0.67 -7.24
N TYR A 54 -15.64 1.68 -8.06
CA TYR A 54 -15.60 1.57 -9.52
C TYR A 54 -14.20 1.95 -10.01
N GLY A 55 -13.38 0.93 -10.29
CA GLY A 55 -12.04 1.15 -10.85
C GLY A 55 -12.09 1.72 -12.28
N LEU A 56 -11.10 2.53 -12.65
CA LEU A 56 -10.88 2.99 -14.03
C LEU A 56 -10.74 1.82 -15.00
N SER A 57 -10.17 0.71 -14.52
CA SER A 57 -10.06 -0.53 -15.28
C SER A 57 -11.40 -1.19 -15.62
N GLN A 58 -12.46 -0.97 -14.84
CA GLN A 58 -13.82 -1.41 -15.20
C GLN A 58 -14.43 -0.52 -16.28
N LYS A 59 -14.16 0.79 -16.24
CA LYS A 59 -14.66 1.76 -17.22
C LYS A 59 -14.00 1.62 -18.60
N PHE A 60 -12.72 1.26 -18.65
CA PHE A 60 -11.96 1.21 -19.90
C PHE A 60 -11.28 -0.17 -20.09
N PRO A 61 -11.83 -1.06 -20.93
CA PRO A 61 -11.32 -2.44 -21.08
C PRO A 61 -9.85 -2.54 -21.52
N PHE A 62 -9.34 -1.58 -22.30
CA PHE A 62 -7.94 -1.58 -22.73
C PHE A 62 -6.95 -1.43 -21.56
N MET A 63 -7.39 -0.86 -20.44
CA MET A 63 -6.61 -0.71 -19.21
C MET A 63 -6.33 -2.05 -18.52
N LYS A 64 -7.01 -3.13 -18.93
CA LYS A 64 -6.78 -4.50 -18.42
C LYS A 64 -5.63 -5.23 -19.12
N LYS A 65 -5.03 -4.64 -20.16
CA LYS A 65 -3.88 -5.24 -20.87
C LYS A 65 -2.69 -5.43 -19.91
N PRO A 66 -1.90 -6.51 -20.06
CA PRO A 66 -0.67 -6.71 -19.28
C PRO A 66 0.25 -5.48 -19.34
N PHE A 67 1.05 -5.27 -18.30
CA PHE A 67 1.90 -4.08 -18.07
C PHE A 67 1.13 -2.79 -17.79
N LEU A 68 0.13 -2.44 -18.60
CA LEU A 68 -0.69 -1.24 -18.40
C LEU A 68 -1.59 -1.36 -17.16
N ARG A 69 -2.17 -2.55 -16.94
CA ARG A 69 -3.01 -2.82 -15.76
C ARG A 69 -2.28 -2.61 -14.44
N GLY A 70 -0.99 -2.93 -14.38
CA GLY A 70 -0.20 -2.79 -13.17
C GLY A 70 0.00 -1.34 -12.78
N VAL A 71 0.31 -0.49 -13.77
CA VAL A 71 0.42 0.96 -13.57
C VAL A 71 -0.90 1.54 -13.08
N ILE A 72 -2.02 1.14 -13.68
CA ILE A 72 -3.34 1.68 -13.32
C ILE A 72 -3.77 1.22 -11.93
N MET A 73 -3.55 -0.06 -11.60
CA MET A 73 -3.81 -0.58 -10.26
C MET A 73 -2.95 0.11 -9.21
N LEU A 74 -1.68 0.42 -9.52
CA LEU A 74 -0.81 1.20 -8.63
C LEU A 74 -1.36 2.61 -8.42
N LEU A 75 -1.74 3.31 -9.48
CA LEU A 75 -2.30 4.66 -9.39
C LEU A 75 -3.61 4.69 -8.59
N GLU A 76 -4.52 3.74 -8.84
CA GLU A 76 -5.75 3.57 -8.07
C GLU A 76 -5.45 3.29 -6.59
N ALA A 77 -4.54 2.37 -6.30
CA ALA A 77 -4.16 2.03 -4.93
C ALA A 77 -3.52 3.23 -4.21
N MET A 78 -2.63 3.98 -4.88
CA MET A 78 -2.02 5.19 -4.33
C MET A 78 -3.05 6.28 -4.05
N ALA A 79 -3.95 6.55 -5.00
CA ALA A 79 -5.01 7.55 -4.83
C ALA A 79 -5.92 7.19 -3.63
N ASN A 80 -6.35 5.93 -3.56
CA ASN A 80 -7.16 5.42 -2.45
C ASN A 80 -6.39 5.48 -1.13
N GLY A 81 -5.10 5.13 -1.15
CA GLY A 81 -4.23 5.20 0.01
C GLY A 81 -4.13 6.61 0.58
N ILE A 82 -3.91 7.61 -0.28
CA ILE A 82 -3.87 9.03 0.12
C ILE A 82 -5.22 9.47 0.68
N VAL A 83 -6.32 9.15 0.00
CA VAL A 83 -7.67 9.49 0.46
C VAL A 83 -7.98 8.87 1.82
N SER A 84 -7.57 7.61 2.05
CA SER A 84 -7.80 6.91 3.31
C SER A 84 -6.92 7.43 4.44
N LEU A 85 -5.64 7.73 4.14
CA LEU A 85 -4.71 8.31 5.10
C LEU A 85 -5.21 9.67 5.57
N ASN A 86 -5.59 10.56 4.65
CA ASN A 86 -6.14 11.87 4.99
C ASN A 86 -7.43 11.75 5.80
N TYR A 87 -8.34 10.85 5.39
CA TYR A 87 -9.58 10.58 6.13
C TYR A 87 -9.29 10.14 7.57
N SER A 88 -8.38 9.18 7.73
CA SER A 88 -8.00 8.64 9.03
C SER A 88 -7.27 9.67 9.90
N ALA A 89 -6.42 10.49 9.31
CA ALA A 89 -5.72 11.58 10.00
C ALA A 89 -6.73 12.61 10.53
N ASN A 90 -7.70 12.99 9.70
CA ASN A 90 -8.74 13.95 10.08
C ASN A 90 -9.57 13.43 11.26
N ILE A 91 -9.91 12.14 11.30
CA ILE A 91 -10.66 11.54 12.42
C ILE A 91 -9.79 11.45 13.68
N ALA A 92 -8.56 10.94 13.55
CA ALA A 92 -7.68 10.73 14.69
C ALA A 92 -7.28 12.04 15.38
N MET A 93 -7.17 13.13 14.60
CA MET A 93 -6.82 14.46 15.10
C MET A 93 -8.03 15.34 15.44
N ASP A 94 -9.26 14.91 15.13
CA ASP A 94 -10.45 15.78 15.20
C ASP A 94 -10.71 16.30 16.62
N GLU A 95 -10.71 15.40 17.60
CA GLU A 95 -10.98 15.78 18.99
C GLU A 95 -9.87 16.69 19.56
N GLU A 96 -8.61 16.41 19.24
CA GLU A 96 -7.48 17.25 19.68
C GLU A 96 -7.55 18.65 19.04
N GLN A 97 -7.89 18.73 17.75
CA GLN A 97 -8.04 20.00 17.04
C GLN A 97 -9.25 20.78 17.54
N LYS A 98 -10.37 20.10 17.79
CA LYS A 98 -11.58 20.68 18.37
C LYS A 98 -11.33 21.20 19.77
N GLU A 99 -10.69 20.43 20.65
CA GLU A 99 -10.34 20.87 22.01
C GLU A 99 -9.41 22.09 21.97
N LYS A 100 -8.41 22.09 21.08
CA LYS A 100 -7.53 23.26 20.88
C LYS A 100 -8.27 24.48 20.34
N ALA A 101 -9.23 24.29 19.43
CA ALA A 101 -10.04 25.38 18.87
C ALA A 101 -10.96 25.98 19.95
N LEU A 102 -11.62 25.14 20.74
CA LEU A 102 -12.45 25.53 21.88
C LEU A 102 -11.61 26.28 22.94
N LYS A 103 -10.41 25.78 23.28
CA LYS A 103 -9.46 26.47 24.18
C LYS A 103 -8.98 27.82 23.65
N LYS A 104 -8.97 28.02 22.33
CA LYS A 104 -8.67 29.30 21.66
C LYS A 104 -9.89 30.22 21.55
N GLY A 105 -11.02 29.86 22.17
CA GLY A 105 -12.24 30.66 22.21
C GLY A 105 -13.14 30.54 20.99
N LYS A 106 -12.89 29.57 20.09
CA LYS A 106 -13.79 29.29 18.97
C LYS A 106 -15.00 28.49 19.44
N THR A 107 -16.15 28.70 18.82
CA THR A 107 -17.32 27.85 19.03
C THR A 107 -17.19 26.54 18.25
N GLU A 108 -17.99 25.54 18.63
CA GLU A 108 -18.06 24.27 17.92
C GLU A 108 -18.53 24.45 16.47
N GLU A 109 -19.47 25.38 16.22
CA GLU A 109 -19.93 25.73 14.88
C GLU A 109 -18.83 26.37 14.03
N GLU A 110 -18.02 27.25 14.61
CA GLU A 110 -16.88 27.87 13.93
C GLU A 110 -15.81 26.84 13.56
N TYR A 111 -15.54 25.88 14.45
CA TYR A 111 -14.61 24.78 14.17
C TYR A 111 -15.09 23.92 12.98
N GLU A 112 -16.35 23.50 12.99
CA GLU A 112 -16.91 22.69 11.91
C GLU A 112 -16.96 23.45 10.56
N ALA A 113 -17.21 24.76 10.59
CA ALA A 113 -17.16 25.61 9.40
C ALA A 113 -15.74 25.75 8.83
N GLU A 114 -14.72 25.92 9.69
CA GLU A 114 -13.32 25.96 9.28
C GLU A 114 -12.82 24.62 8.75
N LYS A 115 -13.20 23.51 9.40
CA LYS A 115 -12.88 22.14 8.95
C LYS A 115 -13.40 21.89 7.54
N LYS A 116 -14.67 22.21 7.26
CA LYS A 116 -15.26 22.13 5.91
C LYS A 116 -14.57 23.02 4.88
N LYS A 117 -14.00 24.15 5.31
CA LYS A 117 -13.24 25.04 4.42
C LYS A 117 -11.83 24.49 4.14
N ALA A 118 -11.19 23.88 5.13
CA ALA A 118 -9.88 23.24 5.04
C ALA A 118 -9.89 21.93 4.22
N GLU A 119 -11.05 21.28 4.07
CA GLU A 119 -11.24 20.15 3.15
C GLU A 119 -11.05 20.54 1.67
N LYS A 120 -11.10 21.84 1.32
CA LYS A 120 -10.78 22.31 -0.02
C LYS A 120 -9.26 22.36 -0.18
N ILE A 121 -8.75 21.65 -1.20
CA ILE A 121 -7.33 21.66 -1.57
C ILE A 121 -6.89 23.11 -1.82
N ASP A 122 -6.08 23.64 -0.92
CA ASP A 122 -5.49 24.97 -1.04
C ASP A 122 -4.05 24.92 -1.57
N TRP A 123 -3.47 26.09 -1.82
CA TRP A 123 -2.08 26.20 -2.29
C TRP A 123 -1.05 25.64 -1.29
N ALA A 124 -1.35 25.69 0.00
CA ALA A 124 -0.47 25.14 1.04
C ALA A 124 -0.41 23.61 0.97
N THR A 125 -1.54 22.95 0.72
CA THR A 125 -1.64 21.51 0.52
C THR A 125 -0.82 21.08 -0.71
N PHE A 126 -0.95 21.81 -1.83
CA PHE A 126 -0.16 21.56 -3.03
C PHE A 126 1.35 21.69 -2.76
N PHE A 127 1.78 22.76 -2.09
CA PHE A 127 3.19 22.98 -1.76
C PHE A 127 3.76 21.88 -0.85
N THR A 128 2.98 21.42 0.12
CA THR A 128 3.36 20.33 1.04
C THR A 128 3.55 19.02 0.30
N ILE A 129 2.62 18.68 -0.61
CA ILE A 129 2.73 17.47 -1.45
C ILE A 129 3.95 17.58 -2.37
N ALA A 130 4.14 18.72 -3.04
CA ALA A 130 5.27 18.95 -3.93
C ALA A 130 6.62 18.85 -3.20
N THR A 131 6.72 19.44 -2.01
CA THR A 131 7.94 19.39 -1.18
C THR A 131 8.22 17.97 -0.70
N SER A 132 7.19 17.24 -0.26
CA SER A 132 7.33 15.84 0.17
C SER A 132 7.77 14.93 -0.98
N LEU A 133 7.23 15.14 -2.17
CA LEU A 133 7.64 14.43 -3.38
C LEU A 133 9.08 14.76 -3.76
N ALA A 134 9.47 16.03 -3.74
CA ALA A 134 10.84 16.47 -4.00
C ALA A 134 11.83 15.87 -3.01
N PHE A 135 11.48 15.83 -1.71
CA PHE A 135 12.29 15.16 -0.69
C PHE A 135 12.45 13.66 -0.99
N GLY A 136 11.35 12.97 -1.34
CA GLY A 136 11.39 11.56 -1.71
C GLY A 136 12.25 11.30 -2.95
N MET A 137 12.13 12.12 -3.99
CA MET A 137 12.98 12.06 -5.19
C MET A 137 14.45 12.34 -4.85
N GLY A 138 14.71 13.32 -3.99
CA GLY A 138 16.03 13.61 -3.47
C GLY A 138 16.64 12.38 -2.79
N LEU A 139 15.95 11.82 -1.80
CA LEU A 139 16.46 10.73 -0.97
C LEU A 139 16.59 9.39 -1.72
N PHE A 140 15.65 9.03 -2.59
CA PHE A 140 15.60 7.70 -3.20
C PHE A 140 16.02 7.63 -4.67
N VAL A 141 16.26 8.78 -5.31
CA VAL A 141 16.72 8.83 -6.71
C VAL A 141 18.04 9.57 -6.81
N PHE A 142 18.11 10.80 -6.30
CA PHE A 142 19.30 11.63 -6.44
C PHE A 142 20.45 11.17 -5.52
N VAL A 143 20.19 10.98 -4.22
CA VAL A 143 21.22 10.60 -3.23
C VAL A 143 21.93 9.29 -3.59
N PRO A 144 21.25 8.19 -3.97
CA PRO A 144 21.95 6.96 -4.39
C PRO A 144 22.85 7.18 -5.61
N HIS A 145 22.40 8.00 -6.56
CA HIS A 145 23.13 8.32 -7.78
C HIS A 145 24.38 9.15 -7.49
N ALA A 146 24.23 10.22 -6.70
CA ALA A 146 25.33 11.06 -6.26
C ALA A 146 26.33 10.28 -5.39
N ALA A 147 25.85 9.38 -4.51
CA ALA A 147 26.71 8.53 -3.71
C ALA A 147 27.53 7.56 -4.58
N THR A 148 26.95 7.01 -5.65
CA THR A 148 27.66 6.15 -6.59
C THR A 148 28.76 6.90 -7.33
N GLU A 149 28.44 8.11 -7.82
CA GLU A 149 29.43 8.96 -8.50
C GLU A 149 30.54 9.41 -7.53
N GLY A 150 30.18 9.75 -6.28
CA GLY A 150 31.17 10.06 -5.25
C GLY A 150 32.11 8.90 -4.96
N LEU A 151 31.59 7.67 -4.84
CA LEU A 151 32.42 6.46 -4.67
C LEU A 151 33.34 6.23 -5.87
N ASN A 152 32.82 6.42 -7.09
CA ASN A 152 33.57 6.27 -8.32
C ASN A 152 34.78 7.23 -8.37
N GLN A 153 34.57 8.49 -7.98
CA GLN A 153 35.62 9.51 -7.94
C GLN A 153 36.64 9.25 -6.82
N VAL A 154 36.17 8.99 -5.59
CA VAL A 154 37.04 8.79 -4.41
C VAL A 154 37.97 7.59 -4.56
N PHE A 155 37.45 6.48 -5.11
CA PHE A 155 38.21 5.24 -5.26
C PHE A 155 38.76 5.04 -6.68
N THR A 156 38.57 6.02 -7.58
CA THR A 156 39.06 5.99 -8.97
C THR A 156 38.67 4.70 -9.71
N LEU A 157 37.40 4.30 -9.55
CA LEU A 157 36.90 2.98 -10.00
C LEU A 157 36.65 2.90 -11.53
N ASN A 158 36.77 4.03 -12.23
CA ASN A 158 36.58 4.17 -13.68
C ASN A 158 35.25 3.61 -14.18
N TRP A 159 34.19 3.71 -13.36
CA TRP A 159 32.85 3.35 -13.80
C TRP A 159 32.29 4.45 -14.70
N ASN A 160 31.88 4.08 -15.90
CA ASN A 160 31.21 4.98 -16.83
C ASN A 160 29.70 4.98 -16.57
N LEU A 161 29.06 6.13 -16.83
CA LEU A 161 27.59 6.23 -16.75
C LEU A 161 26.90 5.28 -17.74
N ASP A 162 27.52 4.99 -18.87
CA ASP A 162 27.00 4.03 -19.86
C ASP A 162 27.41 2.57 -19.52
N GLY A 163 27.93 2.34 -18.31
CA GLY A 163 28.47 1.06 -17.85
C GLY A 163 27.56 0.35 -16.85
N PHE A 164 27.52 -0.98 -16.95
CA PHE A 164 26.71 -1.84 -16.07
C PHE A 164 27.00 -1.58 -14.57
N MET A 165 28.27 -1.51 -14.20
CA MET A 165 28.70 -1.44 -12.79
C MET A 165 28.20 -0.18 -12.08
N PHE A 166 28.17 0.97 -12.78
CA PHE A 166 27.66 2.21 -12.22
C PHE A 166 26.20 2.02 -11.78
N HIS A 167 25.36 1.51 -12.68
CA HIS A 167 23.93 1.37 -12.44
C HIS A 167 23.58 0.23 -11.48
N PHE A 168 24.39 -0.83 -11.46
CA PHE A 168 24.25 -1.90 -10.47
C PHE A 168 24.51 -1.38 -9.06
N VAL A 169 25.62 -0.64 -8.86
CA VAL A 169 25.97 -0.08 -7.55
C VAL A 169 24.98 1.00 -7.12
N ASP A 170 24.55 1.88 -8.01
CA ASP A 170 23.45 2.85 -7.79
C ASP A 170 22.18 2.18 -7.27
N GLY A 171 21.79 1.07 -7.92
CA GLY A 171 20.67 0.25 -7.51
C GLY A 171 20.82 -0.38 -6.13
N VAL A 172 22.01 -0.92 -5.83
CA VAL A 172 22.32 -1.53 -4.52
C VAL A 172 22.32 -0.47 -3.41
N ILE A 173 22.95 0.69 -3.63
CA ILE A 173 22.95 1.80 -2.68
C ILE A 173 21.52 2.28 -2.41
N LYS A 174 20.70 2.43 -3.45
CA LYS A 174 19.29 2.78 -3.32
C LYS A 174 18.53 1.77 -2.47
N ALA A 175 18.73 0.47 -2.69
CA ALA A 175 18.09 -0.57 -1.89
C ALA A 175 18.53 -0.50 -0.41
N CYS A 176 19.82 -0.29 -0.14
CA CYS A 176 20.35 -0.11 1.21
C CYS A 176 19.75 1.11 1.91
N ILE A 177 19.71 2.27 1.23
CA ILE A 177 19.09 3.50 1.76
C ILE A 177 17.62 3.27 2.05
N PHE A 178 16.89 2.61 1.16
CA PHE A 178 15.48 2.30 1.36
C PHE A 178 15.24 1.42 2.59
N ILE A 179 15.99 0.33 2.74
CA ILE A 179 15.87 -0.57 3.90
C ILE A 179 16.24 0.17 5.20
N LEU A 180 17.33 0.93 5.19
CA LEU A 180 17.78 1.73 6.32
C LEU A 180 16.73 2.77 6.73
N TYR A 181 16.15 3.47 5.75
CA TYR A 181 15.09 4.46 5.98
C TYR A 181 13.89 3.83 6.68
N ILE A 182 13.35 2.72 6.16
CA ILE A 182 12.21 2.01 6.77
C ILE A 182 12.54 1.55 8.20
N TRP A 183 13.75 1.03 8.41
CA TRP A 183 14.20 0.61 9.73
C TRP A 183 14.25 1.79 10.71
N ILE A 184 14.78 2.95 10.32
CA ILE A 184 14.87 4.16 11.15
C ILE A 184 13.47 4.70 11.50
N ILE A 185 12.59 4.89 10.52
CA ILE A 185 11.26 5.46 10.80
C ILE A 185 10.40 4.53 11.65
N GLY A 186 10.66 3.21 11.62
CA GLY A 186 9.96 2.23 12.44
C GLY A 186 10.16 2.39 13.94
N PHE A 187 11.12 3.23 14.38
CA PHE A 187 11.30 3.60 15.78
C PHE A 187 10.38 4.75 16.23
N ILE A 188 9.77 5.49 15.29
CA ILE A 188 8.82 6.55 15.60
C ILE A 188 7.50 5.91 16.08
N PRO A 189 6.96 6.27 17.26
CA PRO A 189 5.76 5.63 17.83
C PRO A 189 4.57 5.57 16.87
N ASP A 190 4.26 6.67 16.18
CA ASP A 190 3.13 6.75 15.26
C ASP A 190 3.31 5.82 14.05
N ILE A 191 4.52 5.76 13.49
CA ILE A 191 4.85 4.85 12.37
C ILE A 191 4.81 3.40 12.83
N ARG A 192 5.34 3.11 14.03
CA ARG A 192 5.26 1.78 14.63
C ARG A 192 3.81 1.35 14.81
N ARG A 193 2.92 2.27 15.23
CA ARG A 193 1.48 2.01 15.37
C ARG A 193 0.82 1.71 14.02
N VAL A 194 1.17 2.43 12.96
CA VAL A 194 0.74 2.08 11.59
C VAL A 194 1.25 0.70 11.16
N PHE A 195 2.49 0.33 11.50
CA PHE A 195 3.02 -1.03 11.23
C PHE A 195 2.29 -2.13 12.03
N GLN A 196 1.73 -1.83 13.20
CA GLN A 196 0.87 -2.76 13.92
C GLN A 196 -0.47 -2.94 13.21
N TYR A 197 -1.13 -1.84 12.80
CA TYR A 197 -2.35 -1.92 11.98
C TYR A 197 -2.13 -2.68 10.66
N HIS A 198 -0.93 -2.60 10.08
CA HIS A 198 -0.54 -3.40 8.93
C HIS A 198 -0.44 -4.90 9.28
N GLY A 199 0.11 -5.23 10.45
CA GLY A 199 0.03 -6.60 10.98
C GLY A 199 -1.41 -7.06 11.19
N ALA A 200 -2.31 -6.20 11.69
CA ALA A 200 -3.72 -6.51 11.88
C ALA A 200 -4.45 -6.75 10.55
N GLU A 201 -4.18 -5.94 9.53
CA GLU A 201 -4.67 -6.12 8.17
C GLU A 201 -4.30 -7.51 7.63
N HIS A 202 -3.02 -7.88 7.66
CA HIS A 202 -2.57 -9.20 7.23
C HIS A 202 -3.22 -10.37 7.99
N LYS A 203 -3.37 -10.25 9.31
CA LYS A 203 -4.00 -11.28 10.15
C LYS A 203 -5.49 -11.44 9.84
N SER A 204 -6.21 -10.34 9.65
CA SER A 204 -7.63 -10.34 9.29
C SER A 204 -7.89 -10.98 7.91
N ILE A 205 -7.07 -10.66 6.90
CA ILE A 205 -7.14 -11.30 5.57
C ILE A 205 -6.80 -12.79 5.66
N SER A 206 -5.76 -13.16 6.40
CA SER A 206 -5.39 -14.58 6.57
C SER A 206 -6.50 -15.39 7.23
N THR A 207 -7.25 -14.78 8.16
CA THR A 207 -8.43 -15.38 8.80
C THR A 207 -9.54 -15.64 7.80
N PHE A 208 -9.82 -14.64 6.95
CA PHE A 208 -10.79 -14.77 5.87
C PHE A 208 -10.40 -15.85 4.85
N GLU A 209 -9.12 -15.86 4.42
CA GLU A 209 -8.58 -16.87 3.50
C GLU A 209 -8.59 -18.29 4.08
N ALA A 210 -8.53 -18.43 5.40
CA ALA A 210 -8.66 -19.73 6.05
C ALA A 210 -10.12 -20.20 6.16
N GLY A 211 -11.09 -19.34 5.82
CA GLY A 211 -12.52 -19.61 5.96
C GLY A 211 -12.95 -19.72 7.42
N GLU A 212 -12.25 -19.03 8.31
CA GLU A 212 -12.57 -18.99 9.73
C GLU A 212 -13.46 -17.80 10.07
N GLU A 213 -14.12 -17.87 11.22
CA GLU A 213 -14.95 -16.78 11.69
C GLU A 213 -14.08 -15.53 11.97
N LEU A 214 -14.53 -14.38 11.49
CA LEU A 214 -13.84 -13.09 11.59
C LEU A 214 -13.95 -12.49 13.00
N ILE A 215 -13.33 -13.15 13.97
CA ILE A 215 -13.22 -12.74 15.37
C ILE A 215 -11.76 -12.61 15.78
N VAL A 216 -11.49 -11.84 16.85
CA VAL A 216 -10.14 -11.47 17.29
C VAL A 216 -9.32 -12.72 17.63
N GLU A 217 -9.94 -13.71 18.26
CA GLU A 217 -9.33 -14.97 18.69
C GLU A 217 -8.76 -15.76 17.51
N ASN A 218 -9.51 -15.83 16.40
CA ASN A 218 -9.07 -16.50 15.18
C ASN A 218 -7.99 -15.70 14.46
N ALA A 219 -8.09 -14.36 14.44
CA ALA A 219 -7.09 -13.52 13.78
C ALA A 219 -5.73 -13.54 14.48
N ARG A 220 -5.72 -13.61 15.81
CA ARG A 220 -4.50 -13.55 16.64
C ARG A 220 -3.43 -14.56 16.22
N LYS A 221 -3.84 -15.78 15.84
CA LYS A 221 -2.91 -16.90 15.56
C LYS A 221 -2.18 -16.80 14.21
N TYR A 222 -2.66 -15.97 13.28
CA TYR A 222 -2.00 -15.80 11.98
C TYR A 222 -0.75 -14.93 12.11
N PRO A 223 0.27 -15.14 11.25
CA PRO A 223 1.46 -14.30 11.25
C PRO A 223 1.15 -12.91 10.67
N THR A 224 1.96 -11.92 11.03
CA THR A 224 1.93 -10.59 10.38
C THR A 224 2.53 -10.60 8.97
N LEU A 225 2.94 -11.75 8.43
CA LEU A 225 3.54 -11.89 7.11
C LEU A 225 2.51 -12.44 6.12
N HIS A 226 2.33 -11.73 5.02
CA HIS A 226 1.37 -12.09 3.98
C HIS A 226 2.03 -12.10 2.59
N PRO A 227 1.88 -13.18 1.79
CA PRO A 227 2.58 -13.30 0.51
C PRO A 227 2.11 -12.29 -0.55
N ARG A 228 1.02 -11.56 -0.29
CA ARG A 228 0.34 -10.69 -1.26
C ARG A 228 0.36 -9.21 -0.87
N CYS A 229 1.15 -8.86 0.16
CA CYS A 229 1.30 -7.49 0.63
C CYS A 229 1.95 -6.58 -0.43
N GLY A 230 1.47 -5.32 -0.52
CA GLY A 230 2.05 -4.28 -1.37
C GLY A 230 3.49 -3.87 -1.01
N THR A 231 3.99 -4.18 0.18
CA THR A 231 5.42 -4.00 0.49
C THR A 231 6.31 -4.97 -0.30
N SER A 232 5.80 -6.15 -0.64
CA SER A 232 6.44 -7.02 -1.62
C SER A 232 6.51 -6.33 -2.98
N PHE A 233 5.52 -5.52 -3.35
CA PHE A 233 5.55 -4.73 -4.59
C PHE A 233 6.67 -3.71 -4.63
N ILE A 234 6.90 -2.99 -3.53
CA ILE A 234 8.05 -2.07 -3.47
C ILE A 234 9.37 -2.85 -3.61
N PHE A 235 9.50 -4.01 -2.98
CA PHE A 235 10.68 -4.88 -3.19
C PHE A 235 10.85 -5.25 -4.66
N PHE A 236 9.82 -5.72 -5.35
CA PHE A 236 9.90 -6.08 -6.77
C PHE A 236 10.22 -4.88 -7.64
N VAL A 237 9.65 -3.70 -7.39
CA VAL A 237 9.99 -2.47 -8.11
C VAL A 237 11.48 -2.15 -7.93
N LEU A 238 12.01 -2.23 -6.70
CA LEU A 238 13.43 -2.00 -6.45
C LEU A 238 14.29 -3.04 -7.17
N PHE A 239 14.03 -4.34 -6.96
CA PHE A 239 14.80 -5.43 -7.56
C PHE A 239 14.81 -5.38 -9.10
N ILE A 240 13.64 -5.21 -9.71
CA ILE A 240 13.51 -5.09 -11.17
C ILE A 240 14.16 -3.80 -11.68
N SER A 241 14.08 -2.69 -10.92
CA SER A 241 14.78 -1.45 -11.31
C SER A 241 16.30 -1.63 -11.35
N ILE A 242 16.89 -2.39 -10.42
CA ILE A 242 18.33 -2.67 -10.43
C ILE A 242 18.71 -3.39 -11.72
N ILE A 243 17.99 -4.47 -12.05
CA ILE A 243 18.27 -5.27 -13.26
C ILE A 243 18.06 -4.43 -14.52
N ILE A 244 16.89 -3.80 -14.65
CA ILE A 244 16.54 -3.04 -15.85
C ILE A 244 17.52 -1.89 -16.06
N PHE A 245 17.83 -1.09 -15.04
CA PHE A 245 18.74 0.04 -15.22
C PHE A 245 20.19 -0.38 -15.45
N SER A 246 20.64 -1.46 -14.82
CA SER A 246 22.00 -1.98 -15.06
C SER A 246 22.21 -2.41 -16.50
N VAL A 247 21.17 -2.92 -17.17
CA VAL A 247 21.24 -3.33 -18.58
C VAL A 247 20.87 -2.18 -19.52
N LEU A 248 19.83 -1.41 -19.23
CA LEU A 248 19.29 -0.36 -20.11
C LEU A 248 20.36 0.66 -20.50
N PHE A 249 21.12 1.17 -19.52
CA PHE A 249 22.13 2.19 -19.76
C PHE A 249 23.40 1.66 -20.45
N THR A 250 23.55 0.33 -20.58
CA THR A 250 24.60 -0.26 -21.44
C THR A 250 24.20 -0.32 -22.91
N VAL A 251 22.90 -0.27 -23.20
CA VAL A 251 22.35 -0.34 -24.56
C VAL A 251 21.94 1.05 -25.06
N ILE A 252 21.42 1.89 -24.17
CA ILE A 252 20.97 3.25 -24.47
C ILE A 252 21.92 4.21 -23.77
N THR A 253 22.77 4.87 -24.57
CA THR A 253 23.59 5.98 -24.09
C THR A 253 22.69 7.17 -23.80
N VAL A 254 22.92 7.83 -22.66
CA VAL A 254 22.10 8.97 -22.24
C VAL A 254 22.97 10.19 -22.04
N GLY A 255 22.55 11.31 -22.64
CA GLY A 255 23.25 12.59 -22.53
C GLY A 255 24.59 12.61 -23.26
N GLU A 256 24.69 11.93 -24.40
CA GLU A 256 25.85 12.01 -25.29
C GLU A 256 26.10 13.48 -25.70
N GLY A 257 27.36 13.92 -25.64
CA GLY A 257 27.76 15.30 -25.93
C GLY A 257 27.44 16.34 -24.86
N LEU A 258 26.75 15.97 -23.77
CA LEU A 258 26.48 16.89 -22.66
C LEU A 258 27.65 16.96 -21.66
N PRO A 259 27.85 18.11 -20.97
CA PRO A 259 28.74 18.19 -19.83
C PRO A 259 28.29 17.23 -18.71
N THR A 260 29.21 16.91 -17.79
CA THR A 260 29.01 15.90 -16.73
C THR A 260 27.69 16.09 -15.97
N ILE A 261 27.44 17.29 -15.42
CA ILE A 261 26.25 17.53 -14.59
C ILE A 261 24.93 17.35 -15.37
N PRO A 262 24.70 18.01 -16.52
CA PRO A 262 23.52 17.75 -17.35
C PRO A 262 23.38 16.29 -17.77
N LYS A 263 24.48 15.58 -18.09
CA LYS A 263 24.45 14.15 -18.45
C LYS A 263 23.82 13.30 -17.34
N HIS A 264 24.24 13.51 -16.08
CA HIS A 264 23.66 12.81 -14.92
C HIS A 264 22.19 13.19 -14.67
N ILE A 265 21.82 14.46 -14.84
CA ILE A 265 20.43 14.91 -14.71
C ILE A 265 19.52 14.18 -15.71
N VAL A 266 19.93 14.11 -16.98
CA VAL A 266 19.16 13.41 -18.01
C VAL A 266 19.04 11.92 -17.66
N ALA A 267 20.11 11.26 -17.19
CA ALA A 267 20.04 9.86 -16.75
C ALA A 267 19.03 9.64 -15.61
N VAL A 268 18.97 10.56 -14.64
CA VAL A 268 17.97 10.52 -13.55
C VAL A 268 16.55 10.70 -14.08
N LEU A 269 16.32 11.65 -15.00
CA LEU A 269 15.01 11.85 -15.61
C LEU A 269 14.54 10.64 -16.42
N VAL A 270 15.44 9.98 -17.15
CA VAL A 270 15.16 8.72 -17.86
C VAL A 270 14.77 7.63 -16.86
N LYS A 271 15.49 7.46 -15.75
CA LYS A 271 15.12 6.50 -14.69
C LYS A 271 13.71 6.77 -14.15
N ILE A 272 13.35 8.03 -13.91
CA ILE A 272 12.02 8.42 -13.42
C ILE A 272 10.95 8.03 -14.44
N ALA A 273 11.13 8.35 -15.73
CA ALA A 273 10.20 7.96 -16.78
C ALA A 273 10.07 6.42 -16.88
N CYS A 274 11.19 5.70 -16.77
CA CYS A 274 11.22 4.25 -16.79
C CYS A 274 10.65 3.57 -15.53
N MET A 275 10.28 4.32 -14.48
CA MET A 275 9.57 3.73 -13.33
C MET A 275 8.20 3.15 -13.72
N PHE A 276 7.51 3.72 -14.72
CA PHE A 276 6.23 3.20 -15.20
C PHE A 276 6.33 1.78 -15.77
N PRO A 277 7.21 1.48 -16.75
CA PRO A 277 7.37 0.11 -17.23
C PRO A 277 7.92 -0.84 -16.15
N VAL A 278 8.84 -0.37 -15.28
CA VAL A 278 9.33 -1.15 -14.13
C VAL A 278 8.17 -1.57 -13.22
N ALA A 279 7.27 -0.63 -12.87
CA ALA A 279 6.10 -0.90 -12.05
C ALA A 279 5.13 -1.88 -12.73
N GLY A 280 4.92 -1.73 -14.03
CA GLY A 280 4.12 -2.66 -14.83
C GLY A 280 4.68 -4.09 -14.76
N ILE A 281 5.98 -4.27 -14.99
CA ILE A 281 6.66 -5.57 -14.92
C ILE A 281 6.59 -6.14 -13.49
N ALA A 282 6.88 -5.33 -12.47
CA ALA A 282 6.83 -5.75 -11.07
C ALA A 282 5.43 -6.26 -10.68
N TYR A 283 4.37 -5.59 -11.12
CA TYR A 283 3.00 -6.02 -10.89
C TYR A 283 2.69 -7.38 -11.52
N GLU A 284 3.09 -7.60 -12.78
CA GLU A 284 2.88 -8.87 -13.46
C GLU A 284 3.61 -10.03 -12.76
N ILE A 285 4.85 -9.79 -12.32
CA ILE A 285 5.64 -10.78 -11.59
C ILE A 285 4.99 -11.15 -10.26
N ILE A 286 4.49 -10.17 -9.50
CA ILE A 286 3.82 -10.42 -8.22
C ILE A 286 2.52 -11.18 -8.42
N LYS A 287 1.72 -10.76 -9.42
CA LYS A 287 0.46 -11.43 -9.73
C LYS A 287 0.72 -12.89 -10.10
N PHE A 288 1.76 -13.14 -10.91
CA PHE A 288 2.19 -14.49 -11.26
C PHE A 288 2.67 -15.29 -10.03
N ALA A 289 3.53 -14.70 -9.19
CA ALA A 289 4.06 -15.35 -8.00
C ALA A 289 2.95 -15.66 -6.98
N GLY A 290 1.96 -14.78 -6.83
CA GLY A 290 0.79 -14.96 -5.98
C GLY A 290 -0.13 -16.08 -6.47
N LYS A 291 -0.42 -16.14 -7.78
CA LYS A 291 -1.20 -17.25 -8.37
C LYS A 291 -0.49 -18.60 -8.25
N ASN A 292 0.83 -18.61 -8.22
CA ASN A 292 1.66 -19.81 -8.16
C ASN A 292 2.38 -19.98 -6.80
N ALA A 293 1.76 -19.52 -5.71
CA ALA A 293 2.38 -19.52 -4.38
C ALA A 293 2.83 -20.90 -3.87
N GLY A 294 2.31 -22.00 -4.44
CA GLY A 294 2.76 -23.36 -4.15
C GLY A 294 4.14 -23.71 -4.75
N ASN A 295 4.56 -23.05 -5.83
CA ASN A 295 5.78 -23.35 -6.57
C ASN A 295 7.03 -22.89 -5.78
N PRO A 296 8.05 -23.75 -5.57
CA PRO A 296 9.29 -23.40 -4.87
C PRO A 296 10.01 -22.17 -5.42
N LEU A 297 10.01 -21.99 -6.74
CA LEU A 297 10.63 -20.83 -7.39
C LEU A 297 9.86 -19.54 -7.06
N CYS A 298 8.53 -19.57 -7.10
CA CYS A 298 7.70 -18.42 -6.72
C CYS A 298 7.84 -18.09 -5.23
N LYS A 299 8.00 -19.10 -4.37
CA LYS A 299 8.30 -18.90 -2.95
C LYS A 299 9.65 -18.24 -2.72
N ALA A 300 10.69 -18.72 -3.40
CA ALA A 300 12.04 -18.13 -3.33
C ALA A 300 12.04 -16.68 -3.85
N LEU A 301 11.32 -16.42 -4.94
CA LEU A 301 11.20 -15.08 -5.52
C LEU A 301 10.47 -14.09 -4.60
N SER A 302 9.41 -14.52 -3.91
CA SER A 302 8.66 -13.68 -2.97
C SER A 302 9.30 -13.55 -1.58
N PHE A 303 10.27 -14.41 -1.26
CA PHE A 303 10.88 -14.47 0.07
C PHE A 303 11.52 -13.16 0.53
N PRO A 304 12.32 -12.44 -0.29
CA PRO A 304 12.88 -11.16 0.13
C PRO A 304 11.80 -10.11 0.43
N GLY A 305 10.71 -10.10 -0.35
CA GLY A 305 9.53 -9.26 -0.09
C GLY A 305 8.88 -9.58 1.26
N MET A 306 8.78 -10.86 1.62
CA MET A 306 8.32 -11.27 2.96
C MET A 306 9.31 -10.90 4.07
N MET A 307 10.62 -10.85 3.80
CA MET A 307 11.58 -10.38 4.80
C MET A 307 11.45 -8.87 5.03
N LEU A 308 11.21 -8.09 3.98
CA LEU A 308 10.96 -6.64 4.11
C LEU A 308 9.73 -6.36 4.99
N GLN A 309 8.71 -7.22 4.94
CA GLN A 309 7.53 -7.11 5.81
C GLN A 309 7.87 -7.18 7.30
N LYS A 310 8.97 -7.82 7.72
CA LYS A 310 9.38 -7.82 9.14
C LYS A 310 9.76 -6.42 9.65
N LEU A 311 10.12 -5.51 8.73
CA LEU A 311 10.40 -4.12 9.04
C LEU A 311 9.11 -3.28 9.08
N THR A 312 8.16 -3.56 8.19
CA THR A 312 6.94 -2.76 7.98
C THR A 312 5.67 -3.32 8.65
N THR A 313 5.77 -4.46 9.34
CA THR A 313 4.68 -5.06 10.11
C THR A 313 5.16 -5.30 11.54
N LYS A 314 4.26 -5.12 12.50
CA LYS A 314 4.45 -5.40 13.92
C LYS A 314 3.24 -6.12 14.47
N GLU A 315 3.42 -6.81 15.59
CA GLU A 315 2.33 -7.50 16.27
C GLU A 315 1.28 -6.49 16.75
N PRO A 316 0.01 -6.61 16.30
CA PRO A 316 -1.07 -5.76 16.74
C PRO A 316 -1.61 -6.19 18.10
N ASP A 317 -2.23 -5.26 18.81
CA ASP A 317 -3.12 -5.59 19.93
C ASP A 317 -4.52 -5.99 19.46
N ASP A 318 -5.35 -6.46 20.40
CA ASP A 318 -6.71 -6.90 20.12
C ASP A 318 -7.62 -5.78 19.60
N THR A 319 -7.37 -4.53 20.00
CA THR A 319 -8.16 -3.37 19.54
C THR A 319 -7.86 -3.02 18.09
N GLN A 320 -6.61 -3.24 17.64
CA GLN A 320 -6.19 -3.08 16.24
C GLN A 320 -6.72 -4.23 15.38
N LEU A 321 -6.72 -5.46 15.90
CA LEU A 321 -7.36 -6.61 15.26
C LEU A 321 -8.86 -6.38 15.08
N GLU A 322 -9.53 -5.83 16.09
CA GLU A 322 -10.95 -5.49 16.02
C GLU A 322 -11.25 -4.54 14.85
N ILE A 323 -10.45 -3.48 14.69
CA ILE A 323 -10.59 -2.52 13.59
C ILE A 323 -10.37 -3.18 12.23
N ALA A 324 -9.34 -4.01 12.09
CA ALA A 324 -9.06 -4.72 10.84
C ALA A 324 -10.20 -5.68 10.47
N LEU A 325 -10.71 -6.41 11.46
CA LEU A 325 -11.86 -7.32 11.30
C LEU A 325 -13.15 -6.55 10.98
N ALA A 326 -13.34 -5.39 11.57
CA ALA A 326 -14.49 -4.52 11.28
C ALA A 326 -14.46 -4.04 9.83
N SER A 327 -13.29 -3.62 9.34
CA SER A 327 -13.08 -3.19 7.96
C SER A 327 -13.39 -4.31 6.96
N ILE A 328 -12.86 -5.51 7.17
CA ILE A 328 -13.09 -6.64 6.25
C ILE A 328 -14.52 -7.19 6.33
N LYS A 329 -15.13 -7.28 7.52
CA LYS A 329 -16.56 -7.67 7.62
C LYS A 329 -17.45 -6.69 6.90
N ALA A 330 -17.21 -5.39 7.07
CA ALA A 330 -17.99 -4.36 6.41
C ALA A 330 -17.85 -4.42 4.88
N VAL A 331 -16.64 -4.62 4.34
CA VAL A 331 -16.47 -4.68 2.88
C VAL A 331 -17.17 -5.93 2.28
N LEU A 332 -17.11 -7.06 2.98
CA LEU A 332 -17.81 -8.30 2.59
C LEU A 332 -19.32 -8.14 2.65
N PHE A 333 -19.82 -7.51 3.71
CA PHE A 333 -21.24 -7.21 3.88
C PHE A 333 -21.79 -6.35 2.75
N LEU A 334 -21.04 -5.34 2.29
CA LEU A 334 -21.46 -4.49 1.17
C LEU A 334 -21.61 -5.28 -0.13
N GLU A 335 -20.68 -6.19 -0.43
CA GLU A 335 -20.73 -7.06 -1.61
C GLU A 335 -22.00 -7.94 -1.61
N GLU A 336 -22.33 -8.54 -0.46
CA GLU A 336 -23.51 -9.40 -0.30
C GLU A 336 -24.82 -8.62 -0.31
N LYS A 337 -24.94 -7.60 0.57
CA LYS A 337 -26.18 -6.84 0.76
C LYS A 337 -26.66 -6.18 -0.52
N TYR A 338 -25.72 -5.62 -1.29
CA TYR A 338 -26.03 -4.88 -2.51
C TYR A 338 -25.78 -5.70 -3.78
N LYS A 339 -25.40 -6.98 -3.67
CA LYS A 339 -25.08 -7.86 -4.81
C LYS A 339 -24.19 -7.15 -5.83
N LEU A 340 -23.11 -6.53 -5.36
CA LEU A 340 -22.34 -5.57 -6.16
C LEU A 340 -21.70 -6.22 -7.40
N LYS A 341 -21.45 -7.53 -7.36
CA LYS A 341 -20.98 -8.32 -8.50
C LYS A 341 -21.94 -8.35 -9.69
N GLU A 342 -23.25 -8.22 -9.43
CA GLU A 342 -24.31 -8.27 -10.44
C GLU A 342 -24.73 -6.87 -10.91
N THR A 343 -24.14 -5.81 -10.34
CA THR A 343 -24.66 -4.45 -10.46
C THR A 343 -23.69 -3.54 -11.23
N ASP A 344 -24.11 -3.10 -12.42
CA ASP A 344 -23.31 -2.20 -13.27
C ASP A 344 -23.46 -0.70 -12.90
N LYS A 345 -24.35 -0.36 -11.96
CA LYS A 345 -24.65 1.02 -11.54
C LYS A 345 -24.37 1.25 -10.06
N LYS A 346 -23.96 2.48 -9.71
CA LYS A 346 -23.71 2.84 -8.32
C LYS A 346 -25.03 2.77 -7.52
N VAL A 347 -25.10 1.81 -6.61
CA VAL A 347 -26.25 1.53 -5.74
C VAL A 347 -25.98 1.92 -4.29
N LEU A 348 -24.72 2.05 -3.92
CA LEU A 348 -24.28 2.57 -2.63
C LEU A 348 -23.56 3.90 -2.85
N THR A 349 -24.06 4.97 -2.24
CA THR A 349 -23.34 6.22 -2.08
C THR A 349 -22.44 6.15 -0.85
N LEU A 350 -21.44 7.03 -0.77
CA LEU A 350 -20.58 7.13 0.40
C LEU A 350 -21.42 7.27 1.67
N GLU A 351 -21.29 6.31 2.57
CA GLU A 351 -21.98 6.24 3.86
C GLU A 351 -20.91 6.23 4.94
N GLU A 352 -21.15 6.99 6.01
CA GLU A 352 -20.28 6.95 7.17
C GLU A 352 -21.07 6.68 8.44
N ILE A 353 -20.69 5.64 9.17
CA ILE A 353 -21.38 5.20 10.39
C ILE A 353 -20.41 5.01 11.55
N ASP A 354 -20.92 5.22 12.76
CA ASP A 354 -20.21 4.90 13.99
C ASP A 354 -20.77 3.61 14.55
N ILE A 355 -19.88 2.69 14.93
CA ILE A 355 -20.23 1.47 15.64
C ILE A 355 -19.44 1.39 16.95
N GLU A 356 -20.03 0.78 17.98
CA GLU A 356 -19.38 0.67 19.29
C GLU A 356 -18.26 -0.37 19.30
N ASN A 357 -18.45 -1.49 18.59
CA ASN A 357 -17.52 -2.62 18.55
C ASN A 357 -17.78 -3.53 17.34
N LEU A 358 -16.92 -4.54 17.15
CA LEU A 358 -17.03 -5.50 16.05
C LEU A 358 -18.35 -6.29 16.01
N ALA A 359 -18.98 -6.53 17.16
CA ALA A 359 -20.24 -7.28 17.24
C ALA A 359 -21.43 -6.48 16.69
N ALA A 360 -21.31 -5.16 16.56
CA ALA A 360 -22.32 -4.31 15.94
C ALA A 360 -22.32 -4.39 14.39
N ILE A 361 -21.38 -5.12 13.78
CA ILE A 361 -21.39 -5.37 12.33
C ILE A 361 -22.21 -6.62 12.04
N GLU A 362 -23.18 -6.48 11.13
CA GLU A 362 -24.01 -7.57 10.62
C GLU A 362 -23.15 -8.71 10.03
N ASN A 363 -23.59 -9.96 10.24
CA ASN A 363 -22.91 -11.13 9.70
C ASN A 363 -23.08 -11.23 8.17
N THR A 364 -22.11 -11.86 7.51
CA THR A 364 -22.11 -12.13 6.06
C THR A 364 -22.06 -13.63 5.80
N ASN A 365 -22.77 -14.10 4.75
CA ASN A 365 -22.68 -15.48 4.26
C ASN A 365 -21.65 -15.63 3.12
N THR A 366 -20.91 -14.57 2.79
CA THR A 366 -19.98 -14.62 1.66
C THR A 366 -18.81 -15.55 1.95
N SER A 367 -18.51 -16.42 1.00
CA SER A 367 -17.44 -17.39 1.12
C SER A 367 -16.17 -16.91 0.40
N LEU A 368 -15.02 -17.47 0.78
CA LEU A 368 -13.75 -17.22 0.09
C LEU A 368 -13.84 -17.45 -1.43
N LYS A 369 -14.63 -18.45 -1.86
CA LYS A 369 -14.78 -18.82 -3.28
C LYS A 369 -15.35 -17.69 -4.14
N ASP A 370 -16.14 -16.82 -3.54
CA ASP A 370 -16.81 -15.73 -4.25
C ASP A 370 -15.82 -14.66 -4.73
N PHE A 371 -14.63 -14.64 -4.15
CA PHE A 371 -13.57 -13.66 -4.38
C PHE A 371 -12.27 -14.25 -4.97
N LEU A 372 -12.29 -15.51 -5.43
CA LEU A 372 -11.10 -16.08 -6.10
C LEU A 372 -10.96 -15.53 -7.51
N GLU A 373 -9.75 -15.06 -7.88
CA GLU A 373 -9.42 -14.51 -9.21
C GLU A 373 -8.94 -15.51 -10.27
#